data_AF-A0A6I6E024-F1
#
_entry.id   AF-A0A6I6E024-F1
#
_cell.length_a   1.000
_cell.length_b   1.000
_cell.length_c   1.000
_cell.angle_alpha   90.00
_cell.angle_beta   90.00
_cell.angle_gamma   90.00
#
_symmetry.space_group_name_H-M   'P 1'
#
loop_
_entity.id
_entity.type
_entity.pdbx_description
1 polymer ?
#
loop_
_entity_poly.entity_id
_entity_poly.type
_entity_poly.pdbx_seq_one_letter_code
_entity_poly.pdbx_strand_id
1 'polypeptide(L)'
;MDAEPRDSHIVDDPDAIQPIREGEATSYADPSDDPAQAEWEHTEALDAGAPLRADGSIDTATGADPDELASDEEQIPRIDQPGAGLQPESQADDPIIAELGEDGEGDLAPEDI
;
A
#
# COMPACT_ATOMS: atom_id res chain seq x y z
N MET A 1 -31.34 3.54 -51.09
CA MET A 1 -30.22 2.83 -50.43
C MET A 1 -30.40 3.11 -48.97
N ASP A 2 -31.20 2.27 -48.32
CA ASP A 2 -31.57 2.37 -46.92
C ASP A 2 -30.36 2.01 -46.05
N ALA A 3 -30.02 2.88 -45.10
CA ALA A 3 -28.99 2.60 -44.11
C ALA A 3 -29.61 1.67 -43.06
N GLU A 4 -29.07 0.46 -42.93
CA GLU A 4 -29.49 -0.46 -41.86
C GLU A 4 -29.16 0.16 -40.49
N PRO A 5 -30.11 0.11 -39.53
CA PRO A 5 -29.84 0.58 -38.18
C PRO A 5 -28.75 -0.31 -37.56
N ARG A 6 -27.68 0.31 -37.06
CA ARG A 6 -26.65 -0.41 -36.31
C ARG A 6 -27.28 -0.86 -35.00
N ASP A 7 -27.60 -2.15 -34.95
CA ASP A 7 -28.05 -2.83 -33.75
C ASP A 7 -26.98 -2.62 -32.65
N SER A 8 -27.28 -1.75 -31.69
CA SER A 8 -26.41 -1.53 -30.55
C SER A 8 -26.72 -2.67 -29.58
N HIS A 9 -25.96 -3.76 -29.70
CA HIS A 9 -26.05 -4.93 -28.84
C HIS A 9 -25.51 -4.58 -27.44
N ILE A 10 -26.27 -3.75 -26.71
CA ILE A 10 -26.11 -3.60 -25.27
C ILE A 10 -26.71 -4.89 -24.70
N VAL A 11 -25.84 -5.73 -24.14
CA VAL A 11 -26.25 -6.93 -23.44
C VAL A 11 -26.79 -6.47 -22.08
N ASP A 12 -28.12 -6.45 -21.95
CA ASP A 12 -28.83 -5.99 -20.74
C ASP A 12 -28.76 -7.02 -19.58
N ASP A 13 -28.33 -8.25 -19.89
CA ASP A 13 -28.19 -9.34 -18.93
C ASP A 13 -26.71 -9.54 -18.52
N PRO A 14 -26.31 -9.20 -17.28
CA PRO A 14 -24.93 -9.36 -16.83
C PRO A 14 -24.50 -10.84 -16.78
N ASP A 15 -25.44 -11.79 -16.66
CA ASP A 15 -25.14 -13.22 -16.66
C ASP A 15 -24.86 -13.77 -18.08
N ALA A 16 -25.23 -13.02 -19.12
CA ALA A 16 -24.88 -13.33 -20.51
C ALA A 16 -23.44 -12.91 -20.87
N ILE A 17 -22.78 -12.10 -20.03
CA ILE A 17 -21.37 -11.74 -20.19
C ILE A 17 -20.51 -12.88 -19.66
N GLN A 18 -19.94 -13.67 -20.57
CA GLN A 18 -18.98 -14.69 -20.19
C GLN A 18 -17.65 -14.05 -19.81
N PRO A 19 -16.95 -14.56 -18.78
CA PRO A 19 -15.60 -14.11 -18.48
C PRO A 19 -14.70 -14.42 -19.67
N ILE A 20 -13.76 -13.50 -19.93
CA ILE A 20 -12.76 -13.66 -20.98
C ILE A 20 -11.90 -14.87 -20.62
N ARG A 21 -11.83 -15.86 -21.51
CA ARG A 21 -11.03 -17.07 -21.27
C ARG A 21 -9.55 -16.77 -21.52
N GLU A 22 -8.68 -17.53 -20.84
CA GLU A 22 -7.24 -17.54 -21.14
C GLU A 22 -7.02 -17.85 -22.63
N GLY A 23 -6.28 -16.97 -23.31
CA GLY A 23 -6.01 -17.06 -24.75
C GLY A 23 -6.90 -16.19 -25.64
N GLU A 24 -8.00 -15.62 -25.12
CA GLU A 24 -8.87 -14.70 -25.88
C GLU A 24 -8.30 -13.26 -25.92
N ALA A 25 -7.24 -12.98 -25.14
CA ALA A 25 -6.45 -11.75 -25.26
C ALA A 25 -5.66 -11.74 -26.58
N THR A 26 -5.79 -10.67 -27.36
CA THR A 26 -5.03 -10.48 -28.60
C THR A 26 -3.71 -9.72 -28.40
N SER A 27 -3.44 -9.28 -27.17
CA SER A 27 -2.22 -8.59 -26.77
C SER A 27 -1.58 -9.34 -25.60
N TYR A 28 -0.28 -9.58 -25.74
CA TYR A 28 0.57 -10.12 -24.68
C TYR A 28 1.74 -9.15 -24.54
N ALA A 29 1.89 -8.58 -23.34
CA ALA A 29 3.11 -7.88 -22.97
C ALA A 29 4.10 -8.92 -22.44
N ASP A 30 5.40 -8.68 -22.64
CA ASP A 30 6.42 -9.45 -21.93
C ASP A 30 6.29 -9.12 -20.43
N PRO A 31 6.08 -10.10 -19.54
CA PRO A 31 6.02 -9.84 -18.10
C PRO A 31 7.28 -9.16 -17.56
N SER A 32 8.43 -9.38 -18.19
CA SER A 32 9.68 -8.71 -17.82
C SER A 32 9.71 -7.20 -18.14
N ASP A 33 8.79 -6.73 -19.00
CA ASP A 33 8.64 -5.30 -19.31
C ASP A 33 7.61 -4.59 -18.40
N ASP A 34 6.93 -5.32 -17.50
CA ASP A 34 5.98 -4.73 -16.56
C ASP A 34 6.69 -4.32 -15.26
N PRO A 35 6.77 -3.01 -14.93
CA PRO A 35 7.43 -2.56 -13.72
C PRO A 35 6.77 -3.10 -12.44
N ALA A 36 5.45 -3.30 -12.45
CA ALA A 36 4.76 -3.88 -11.29
C ALA A 36 5.13 -5.35 -11.11
N GLN A 37 5.23 -6.11 -12.21
CA GLN A 37 5.67 -7.51 -12.18
C GLN A 37 7.11 -7.63 -11.65
N ALA A 38 8.01 -6.75 -12.10
CA ALA A 38 9.41 -6.74 -11.64
C ALA A 38 9.54 -6.44 -10.13
N GLU A 39 8.74 -5.50 -9.60
CA GLU A 39 8.71 -5.22 -8.17
C GLU A 39 8.15 -6.40 -7.37
N TRP A 40 7.08 -7.04 -7.85
CA TRP A 40 6.49 -8.22 -7.22
C TRP A 40 7.46 -9.39 -7.11
N GLU A 41 8.09 -9.77 -8.22
CA GLU A 41 9.10 -10.85 -8.25
C GLU A 41 10.27 -10.56 -7.30
N HIS A 42 10.68 -9.30 -7.19
CA HIS A 42 11.71 -8.90 -6.24
C HIS A 42 11.27 -9.10 -4.78
N THR A 43 10.07 -8.67 -4.41
CA THR A 43 9.55 -8.90 -3.05
C THR A 43 9.30 -10.37 -2.72
N GLU A 44 8.78 -11.16 -3.67
CA GLU A 44 8.58 -12.60 -3.48
C GLU A 44 9.91 -13.32 -3.28
N ALA A 45 10.95 -12.94 -4.03
CA ALA A 45 12.29 -13.46 -3.83
C ALA A 45 12.84 -13.15 -2.43
N LEU A 46 12.64 -11.93 -1.93
CA LEU A 46 13.05 -11.55 -0.57
C LEU A 46 12.30 -12.36 0.51
N ASP A 47 11.00 -12.58 0.35
CA ASP A 47 10.21 -13.42 1.26
C ASP A 47 10.65 -14.89 1.24
N ALA A 48 11.05 -15.39 0.06
CA ALA A 48 11.67 -16.71 -0.09
C ALA A 48 13.10 -16.80 0.48
N GLY A 49 13.63 -15.72 1.09
CA GLY A 49 14.93 -15.67 1.75
C GLY A 49 16.08 -15.32 0.81
N ALA A 50 15.82 -14.70 -0.34
CA ALA A 50 16.88 -14.07 -1.11
C ALA A 50 17.62 -13.06 -0.23
N PRO A 51 18.96 -12.98 -0.34
CA PRO A 51 19.70 -12.01 0.44
C PRO A 51 19.21 -10.61 0.10
N LEU A 52 19.07 -9.78 1.14
CA LEU A 52 19.03 -8.33 0.99
C LEU A 52 20.25 -7.87 0.19
N ARG A 53 20.28 -6.61 -0.21
CA ARG A 53 21.48 -6.03 -0.85
C ARG A 53 22.73 -6.36 -0.03
N ALA A 54 23.90 -6.28 -0.67
CA ALA A 54 25.18 -6.68 -0.04
C ALA A 54 25.47 -6.00 1.32
N ASP A 55 24.80 -4.89 1.62
CA ASP A 55 24.86 -4.13 2.87
C ASP A 55 23.70 -4.41 3.86
N GLY A 56 22.79 -5.33 3.53
CA GLY A 56 21.61 -5.64 4.34
C GLY A 56 20.50 -4.59 4.27
N SER A 57 20.62 -3.59 3.38
CA SER A 57 19.60 -2.56 3.24
C SER A 57 18.38 -3.05 2.44
N ILE A 58 17.22 -2.57 2.87
CA ILE A 58 16.01 -2.50 2.04
C ILE A 58 16.03 -1.09 1.42
N ASP A 59 15.57 -0.92 0.17
CA ASP A 59 15.33 0.43 -0.35
C ASP A 59 14.21 1.07 0.46
N THR A 60 14.54 1.73 1.57
CA THR A 60 13.66 2.71 2.16
C THR A 60 13.65 3.90 1.21
N ALA A 61 12.51 4.55 1.02
CA ALA A 61 12.36 5.65 0.05
C ALA A 61 13.37 6.80 0.27
N THR A 62 14.00 6.86 1.44
CA THR A 62 15.01 7.84 1.83
C THR A 62 16.44 7.29 1.87
N GLY A 63 16.62 5.96 1.76
CA GLY A 63 17.91 5.29 1.94
C GLY A 63 18.45 5.31 3.38
N ALA A 64 17.65 5.80 4.35
CA ALA A 64 17.99 5.82 5.76
C ALA A 64 17.50 4.54 6.45
N ASP A 65 18.25 4.08 7.45
CA ASP A 65 17.83 2.97 8.31
C ASP A 65 16.61 3.44 9.15
N PRO A 66 15.46 2.72 9.15
CA PRO A 66 14.31 3.09 9.96
C PRO A 66 14.62 3.18 11.47
N ASP A 67 15.62 2.43 11.93
CA ASP A 67 16.08 2.43 13.31
C ASP A 67 17.17 3.49 13.58
N GLU A 68 17.60 4.25 12.56
CA GLU A 68 18.55 5.34 12.70
C GLU A 68 17.93 6.51 13.47
N LEU A 69 18.51 6.83 14.62
CA LEU A 69 18.15 8.02 15.37
C LEU A 69 18.73 9.26 14.68
N ALA A 70 17.89 10.27 14.48
CA ALA A 70 18.31 11.56 13.96
C ALA A 70 19.46 12.13 14.81
N SER A 71 20.45 12.68 14.13
CA SER A 71 21.57 13.38 14.77
C SER A 71 21.10 14.63 15.51
N ASP A 72 21.89 15.12 16.46
CA ASP A 72 21.58 16.35 17.20
C ASP A 72 21.40 17.58 16.28
N GLU A 73 21.98 17.54 15.08
CA GLU A 73 21.91 18.60 14.07
C GLU A 73 20.59 18.56 13.26
N GLU A 74 19.94 17.40 13.23
CA GLU A 74 18.64 17.17 12.58
C GLU A 74 17.47 17.36 13.56
N GLN A 75 17.74 17.46 14.87
CA GLN A 75 16.73 17.76 15.87
C GLN A 75 16.31 19.23 15.83
N ILE A 76 15.01 19.48 15.91
CA ILE A 76 14.47 20.85 16.02
C ILE A 76 14.88 21.44 17.38
N PRO A 77 15.59 22.60 17.40
CA PRO A 77 15.97 23.25 18.64
C PRO A 77 14.76 23.47 19.56
N ARG A 78 14.95 23.30 20.88
CA ARG A 78 13.86 23.47 21.87
C ARG A 78 13.17 24.83 21.77
N ILE A 79 13.89 25.88 21.36
CA ILE A 79 13.34 27.22 21.20
C ILE A 79 12.36 27.35 20.02
N ASP A 80 12.48 26.47 19.04
CA ASP A 80 11.62 26.43 17.85
C ASP A 80 10.41 25.50 18.05
N GLN A 81 10.40 24.69 19.11
CA GLN A 81 9.23 23.90 19.48
C GLN A 81 8.15 24.78 20.12
N PRO A 82 6.86 24.54 19.84
CA PRO A 82 5.78 25.21 20.55
C PRO A 82 5.91 24.96 22.05
N GLY A 83 5.67 26.00 22.85
CA GLY A 83 5.71 25.89 24.31
C GLY A 83 4.74 24.82 24.81
N ALA A 84 5.05 24.18 25.94
CA ALA A 84 4.34 22.99 26.44
C ALA A 84 2.80 23.14 26.48
N GLY A 85 2.27 24.35 26.76
CA GLY A 85 0.81 24.59 26.77
C GLY A 85 0.16 24.79 25.38
N LEU A 86 0.93 24.75 24.30
CA LEU A 86 0.47 24.76 22.90
C LEU A 86 0.67 23.40 22.23
N GLN A 87 1.38 22.48 22.88
CA GLN A 87 1.48 21.11 22.42
C GLN A 87 0.21 20.34 22.78
N PRO A 88 -0.19 19.33 21.99
CA PRO A 88 -1.32 18.49 22.35
C PRO A 88 -1.07 17.83 23.71
N GLU A 89 -1.97 18.03 24.65
CA GLU A 89 -1.90 17.41 25.99
C GLU A 89 -2.08 15.89 25.91
N SER A 90 -2.66 15.38 24.81
CA SER A 90 -3.03 13.98 24.60
C SER A 90 -1.87 13.03 24.29
N GLN A 91 -0.61 13.51 24.23
CA GLN A 91 0.56 12.62 24.10
C GLN A 91 1.09 12.14 25.46
N ALA A 92 0.61 12.72 26.56
CA ALA A 92 0.96 12.30 27.93
C ALA A 92 -0.03 11.30 28.52
N ASP A 93 -1.19 11.11 27.88
CA ASP A 93 -2.11 10.04 28.23
C ASP A 93 -1.61 8.74 27.61
N ASP A 94 -1.62 7.65 28.40
CA ASP A 94 -1.32 6.33 27.88
C ASP A 94 -2.32 6.03 26.74
N PRO A 95 -1.84 5.65 25.54
CA PRO A 95 -2.75 5.26 24.48
C PRO A 95 -3.62 4.13 24.99
N ILE A 96 -4.92 4.19 24.69
CA ILE A 96 -5.81 3.09 25.01
C ILE A 96 -5.29 1.87 24.25
N ILE A 97 -4.81 0.87 25.00
CA ILE A 97 -4.46 -0.43 24.42
C ILE A 97 -5.79 -1.07 24.01
N ALA A 98 -6.11 -0.99 22.72
CA ALA A 98 -7.21 -1.76 22.16
C ALA A 98 -6.85 -3.25 22.24
N GLU A 99 -7.70 -4.04 22.89
CA GLU A 99 -7.53 -5.49 22.84
C GLU A 99 -7.80 -5.96 21.41
N LEU A 100 -6.94 -6.85 20.92
CA LEU A 100 -7.14 -7.50 19.63
C LEU A 100 -8.13 -8.65 19.83
N GLY A 101 -9.25 -8.61 19.13
CA GLY A 101 -10.20 -9.72 19.09
C GLY A 101 -9.58 -11.00 18.54
N GLU A 102 -10.28 -12.13 18.71
CA GLU A 102 -9.83 -13.46 18.26
C GLU A 102 -9.48 -13.51 16.76
N ASP A 103 -10.13 -12.67 15.96
CA ASP A 103 -9.95 -12.55 14.51
C ASP A 103 -8.86 -11.55 14.09
N GLY A 104 -8.17 -10.89 15.03
CA GLY A 104 -7.16 -9.89 14.69
C GLY A 104 -7.71 -8.48 14.44
N GLU A 105 -8.98 -8.24 14.75
CA GLU A 105 -9.62 -6.92 14.64
C GLU A 105 -9.53 -6.21 15.99
N GLY A 106 -9.22 -4.91 16.01
CA GLY A 106 -9.19 -4.14 17.26
C GLY A 106 -10.60 -3.92 17.81
N ASP A 107 -10.77 -3.96 19.13
CA ASP A 107 -12.05 -3.70 19.84
C ASP A 107 -12.53 -2.24 19.76
N LEU A 108 -12.03 -1.45 18.80
CA LEU A 108 -12.46 -0.08 18.57
C LEU A 108 -13.45 -0.04 17.42
N ALA A 109 -14.74 0.07 17.74
CA ALA A 109 -15.75 0.38 16.76
C ALA A 109 -15.67 1.87 16.36
N PRO A 110 -16.20 2.27 15.19
CA PRO A 110 -16.22 3.68 14.77
C PRO A 110 -16.99 4.61 15.72
N GLU A 111 -17.77 4.03 16.64
CA GLU A 111 -18.60 4.69 17.63
C GLU A 111 -17.88 4.90 18.98
N ASP A 112 -16.65 4.40 19.13
CA ASP A 112 -15.82 4.54 20.33
C ASP A 112 -14.87 5.76 20.29
N ILE A 113 -14.97 6.61 19.25
CA ILE A 113 -14.19 7.86 19.08
C ILE A 113 -15.04 9.13 19.11
#